data_AF-A0A7X3WCW3-F1
#
_entry.id   AF-A0A7X3WCW3-F1
#
_cell.length_a   1.000
_cell.length_b   1.000
_cell.length_c   1.000
_cell.angle_alpha   90.00
_cell.angle_beta   90.00
_cell.angle_gamma   90.00
#
_symmetry.space_group_name_H-M   'P 1'
#
loop_
_entity.id
_entity.type
_entity.pdbx_description
1 polymer ?
#
loop_
_entity_poly.entity_id
_entity_poly.type
_entity_poly.pdbx_seq_one_letter_code
_entity_poly.pdbx_strand_id
1 'polypeptide(L)'
;MVEFRRNNARSHIFISYASEQSMLCDWLARRLASIGYAVWYDRLKLLGGEDWPKDIDLAIKNRTYRMLALLSQESINKQHPRGEWQKGLAVGRQHNIEDFVIPLNTDGLRPDEIPWNLQTINYIPFSSSWADGLVQLLKKLSSIDAPRTLQDGPRIAIESVHSEIAVRNEPEILVSNCFQITQIPRYISKYEAFSKLTSKSRRQIVNEWACYALSPRHVLAFDDPPSSVTDLMKFRYVETGTWRDKETVFGINPRNLVVTLLHKCLHRLLSDNGMKYYSKGRTWYLPPRLLKNDRISVTFPSQKKSWFKGVGERIYTTKDGGEVYRYHLSPSFSVLHNQDDPYVVFLRNRVHLTDVTGVPLNDLKSRSRRKHLCKNWFNEEWCARSLGIAQLLADEDMKIRYGKDGEQQLIIDAMPIQLNAPRRIQDELVDAPDESLTTWHDSGEERGEDAGVDE
;
A
#
# COMPACT_ATOMS: atom_id res chain seq x y z
N MET A 1 -31.64 8.78 47.75
CA MET A 1 -30.30 8.15 47.71
C MET A 1 -30.49 6.70 47.28
N VAL A 2 -29.90 6.29 46.17
CA VAL A 2 -29.88 4.88 45.73
C VAL A 2 -28.49 4.35 46.06
N GLU A 3 -28.40 3.34 46.91
CA GLU A 3 -27.12 2.69 47.20
C GLU A 3 -26.60 1.96 45.96
N PHE A 4 -25.49 2.43 45.42
CA PHE A 4 -24.67 1.63 44.51
C PHE A 4 -24.10 0.44 45.30
N ARG A 5 -24.73 -0.73 45.19
CA ARG A 5 -24.12 -2.00 45.56
C ARG A 5 -22.87 -2.21 44.69
N ARG A 6 -21.70 -1.84 45.20
CA ARG A 6 -20.39 -2.25 44.64
C ARG A 6 -20.33 -3.77 44.63
N ASN A 7 -20.66 -4.37 43.50
CA ASN A 7 -20.69 -5.82 43.38
C ASN A 7 -19.25 -6.33 43.22
N ASN A 8 -18.69 -6.89 44.30
CA ASN A 8 -17.27 -7.22 44.43
C ASN A 8 -16.90 -8.52 43.68
N ALA A 9 -17.38 -8.66 42.45
CA ALA A 9 -17.34 -9.88 41.66
C ALA A 9 -16.08 -9.95 40.78
N ARG A 10 -15.44 -11.13 40.76
CA ARG A 10 -14.36 -11.46 39.83
C ARG A 10 -14.93 -11.50 38.41
N SER A 11 -14.47 -10.62 37.55
CA SER A 11 -15.06 -10.38 36.22
C SER A 11 -14.07 -10.28 35.07
N HIS A 12 -12.76 -10.16 35.37
CA HIS A 12 -11.76 -9.89 34.33
C HIS A 12 -10.97 -11.15 33.97
N ILE A 13 -10.55 -11.23 32.71
CA ILE A 13 -9.59 -12.21 32.25
C ILE A 13 -8.19 -11.60 32.42
N PHE A 14 -7.35 -12.23 33.24
CA PHE A 14 -5.94 -11.86 33.37
C PHE A 14 -5.11 -12.66 32.36
N ILE A 15 -4.16 -12.01 31.69
CA ILE A 15 -3.23 -12.69 30.77
C ILE A 15 -1.81 -12.64 31.35
N SER A 16 -1.29 -13.81 31.71
CA SER A 16 0.07 -14.01 32.19
C SER A 16 0.95 -14.55 31.04
N TYR A 17 2.03 -13.84 30.73
CA TYR A 17 2.85 -14.07 29.54
C TYR A 17 4.29 -13.56 29.75
N ALA A 18 5.22 -14.00 28.90
CA ALA A 18 6.57 -13.45 28.81
C ALA A 18 6.65 -12.26 27.84
N SER A 19 7.56 -11.31 28.08
CA SER A 19 7.78 -10.12 27.25
C SER A 19 7.89 -10.40 25.74
N GLU A 20 8.42 -11.55 25.34
CA GLU A 20 8.61 -11.98 23.95
C GLU A 20 7.28 -12.36 23.29
N GLN A 21 6.31 -12.84 24.06
CA GLN A 21 4.93 -13.15 23.61
C GLN A 21 4.06 -11.88 23.48
N SER A 22 4.65 -10.70 23.70
CA SER A 22 4.10 -9.35 23.48
C SER A 22 3.02 -9.27 22.40
N MET A 23 3.38 -9.63 21.16
CA MET A 23 2.49 -9.49 20.00
C MET A 23 1.24 -10.40 20.10
N LEU A 24 1.39 -11.62 20.61
CA LEU A 24 0.28 -12.55 20.82
C LEU A 24 -0.61 -12.10 21.98
N CYS A 25 -0.01 -11.61 23.08
CA CYS A 25 -0.76 -11.07 24.22
C CYS A 25 -1.64 -9.88 23.80
N ASP A 26 -1.06 -8.91 23.08
CA ASP A 26 -1.79 -7.73 22.58
C ASP A 26 -2.90 -8.11 21.59
N TRP A 27 -2.62 -9.06 20.69
CA TRP A 27 -3.62 -9.59 19.76
C TRP A 27 -4.77 -10.28 20.49
N LEU A 28 -4.46 -11.16 21.46
CA LEU A 28 -5.44 -11.95 22.20
C LEU A 28 -6.31 -11.06 23.08
N ALA A 29 -5.71 -10.11 23.80
CA ALA A 29 -6.43 -9.17 24.64
C ALA A 29 -7.44 -8.33 23.84
N ARG A 30 -7.02 -7.79 22.69
CA ARG A 30 -7.90 -7.02 21.79
C ARG A 30 -9.03 -7.87 21.22
N ARG A 31 -8.76 -9.14 20.87
CA ARG A 31 -9.81 -10.08 20.39
C ARG A 31 -10.84 -10.37 21.47
N LEU A 32 -10.40 -10.66 22.69
CA LEU A 32 -11.29 -10.91 23.82
C LEU A 32 -12.09 -9.64 24.20
N ALA A 33 -11.46 -8.47 24.20
CA ALA A 33 -12.11 -7.18 24.43
C ALA A 33 -13.17 -6.87 23.37
N SER A 34 -12.90 -7.08 22.08
CA SER A 34 -13.91 -6.87 21.02
C SER A 34 -15.14 -7.78 21.13
N ILE A 35 -15.04 -8.87 21.89
CA ILE A 35 -16.13 -9.82 22.18
C ILE A 35 -16.86 -9.47 23.50
N GLY A 36 -16.36 -8.48 24.26
CA GLY A 36 -16.96 -7.95 25.48
C GLY A 36 -16.34 -8.44 26.79
N TYR A 37 -15.26 -9.23 26.75
CA TYR A 37 -14.54 -9.61 27.97
C TYR A 37 -13.69 -8.43 28.47
N ALA A 38 -13.72 -8.14 29.77
CA ALA A 38 -12.76 -7.21 30.36
C ALA A 38 -11.42 -7.94 30.54
N VAL A 39 -10.34 -7.37 29.99
CA VAL A 39 -9.02 -8.03 29.94
C VAL A 39 -7.97 -7.15 30.61
N TRP A 40 -7.08 -7.78 31.37
CA TRP A 40 -5.97 -7.10 32.03
C TRP A 40 -4.64 -7.84 31.83
N TYR A 41 -3.56 -7.06 31.60
CA TYR A 41 -2.16 -7.47 31.70
C TYR A 41 -1.27 -6.23 31.93
N ASP A 42 0.04 -6.43 32.07
CA ASP A 42 1.02 -5.39 32.46
C ASP A 42 1.06 -4.15 31.55
N ARG A 43 1.03 -4.33 30.23
CA ARG A 43 1.18 -3.25 29.23
C ARG A 43 -0.14 -2.60 28.80
N LEU A 44 -1.29 -3.24 29.06
CA LEU A 44 -2.59 -2.72 28.63
C LEU A 44 -3.68 -3.00 29.65
N LYS A 45 -4.31 -1.92 30.10
CA LYS A 45 -5.49 -1.95 30.97
C LYS A 45 -6.72 -1.64 30.12
N LEU A 46 -7.40 -2.66 29.61
CA LEU A 46 -8.67 -2.47 28.91
C LEU A 46 -9.78 -2.29 29.94
N LEU A 47 -9.92 -1.03 30.38
CA LEU A 47 -10.66 -0.61 31.57
C LEU A 47 -12.14 -0.98 31.53
N GLY A 48 -12.52 -1.98 32.33
CA GLY A 48 -13.90 -2.22 32.73
C GLY A 48 -14.37 -1.26 33.82
N GLY A 49 -14.42 0.05 33.54
CA GLY A 49 -15.13 1.08 34.33
C GLY A 49 -14.68 1.37 35.77
N GLU A 50 -13.76 0.59 36.36
CA GLU A 50 -13.36 0.70 37.77
C GLU A 50 -11.84 0.90 37.94
N ASP A 51 -11.46 1.58 39.03
CA ASP A 51 -10.07 1.68 39.49
C ASP A 51 -9.49 0.29 39.80
N TRP A 52 -8.54 -0.13 38.98
CA TRP A 52 -7.80 -1.38 39.18
C TRP A 52 -6.66 -1.23 40.18
N PRO A 53 -6.39 -2.26 41.02
CA PRO A 53 -5.21 -2.28 41.88
C PRO A 53 -3.91 -1.96 41.14
N LYS A 54 -3.00 -1.24 41.80
CA LYS A 54 -1.61 -1.09 41.35
C LYS A 54 -0.77 -2.36 41.58
N ASP A 55 -1.27 -3.26 42.42
CA ASP A 55 -0.64 -4.53 42.80
C ASP A 55 -1.25 -5.70 42.02
N ILE A 56 -0.40 -6.43 41.29
CA ILE A 56 -0.72 -7.62 40.49
C ILE A 56 -1.33 -8.72 41.36
N ASP A 57 -0.88 -8.87 42.61
CA ASP A 57 -1.34 -9.94 43.49
C ASP A 57 -2.77 -9.68 43.97
N LEU A 58 -3.09 -8.43 44.29
CA LEU A 58 -4.43 -8.00 44.67
C LEU A 58 -5.40 -8.12 43.48
N ALA A 59 -4.91 -7.82 42.28
CA ALA A 59 -5.59 -8.02 41.00
C ALA A 59 -5.96 -9.49 40.73
N ILE A 60 -4.98 -10.40 40.78
CA ILE A 60 -5.17 -11.85 40.60
C ILE A 60 -6.15 -12.38 41.65
N LYS A 61 -5.99 -11.98 42.92
CA LYS A 61 -6.81 -12.48 44.02
C LYS A 61 -8.26 -11.99 43.96
N ASN A 62 -8.50 -10.70 43.72
CA ASN A 62 -9.81 -10.09 43.98
C ASN A 62 -10.63 -9.81 42.70
N ARG A 63 -10.01 -9.65 41.52
CA ARG A 63 -10.70 -9.17 40.31
C ARG A 63 -10.69 -10.16 39.14
N THR A 64 -9.72 -11.06 39.10
CA THR A 64 -9.56 -12.05 38.02
C THR A 64 -10.61 -13.17 38.12
N TYR A 65 -11.43 -13.31 37.09
CA TYR A 65 -12.34 -14.45 36.89
C TYR A 65 -11.59 -15.71 36.47
N ARG A 66 -10.68 -15.58 35.50
CA ARG A 66 -9.76 -16.62 35.01
C ARG A 66 -8.44 -16.02 34.54
N MET A 67 -7.36 -16.75 34.75
CA MET A 67 -6.02 -16.46 34.29
C MET A 67 -5.71 -17.29 33.04
N LEU A 68 -5.34 -16.63 31.95
CA LEU A 68 -4.78 -17.28 30.76
C LEU A 68 -3.26 -17.30 30.92
N ALA A 69 -2.66 -18.49 30.94
CA ALA A 69 -1.20 -18.66 31.04
C ALA A 69 -0.65 -19.01 29.66
N LEU A 70 0.05 -18.07 29.01
CA LEU A 70 0.66 -18.31 27.70
C LEU A 70 1.97 -19.08 27.87
N LEU A 71 1.95 -20.38 27.53
CA LEU A 71 3.09 -21.28 27.65
C LEU A 71 3.96 -21.29 26.39
N SER A 72 5.06 -20.52 26.45
CA SER A 72 6.23 -20.59 25.57
C SER A 72 7.47 -21.10 26.29
N GLN A 73 8.52 -21.45 25.53
CA GLN A 73 9.85 -21.75 26.07
C GLN A 73 10.40 -20.59 26.95
N GLU A 74 10.09 -19.35 26.60
CA GLU A 74 10.46 -18.16 27.39
C GLU A 74 9.69 -18.08 28.72
N SER A 75 8.37 -18.29 28.68
CA SER A 75 7.48 -18.13 29.83
C SER A 75 7.76 -19.14 30.95
N ILE A 76 8.05 -20.39 30.60
CA ILE A 76 8.27 -21.48 31.56
C ILE A 76 9.61 -21.33 32.30
N ASN A 77 10.52 -20.51 31.78
CA ASN A 77 11.84 -20.25 32.36
C ASN A 77 11.91 -18.93 33.14
N LYS A 78 10.94 -18.02 33.00
CA LYS A 78 10.92 -16.74 33.70
C LYS A 78 10.23 -16.78 35.06
N GLN A 79 10.80 -16.09 36.05
CA GLN A 79 10.29 -16.05 37.42
C GLN A 79 8.90 -15.39 37.52
N HIS A 80 8.65 -14.31 36.77
CA HIS A 80 7.40 -13.54 36.88
C HIS A 80 6.15 -14.36 36.46
N PRO A 81 6.05 -14.93 35.24
CA PRO A 81 4.88 -15.73 34.85
C PRO A 81 4.68 -16.94 35.78
N ARG A 82 5.76 -17.66 36.11
CA ARG A 82 5.70 -18.80 37.05
C ARG A 82 5.14 -18.40 38.42
N GLY A 83 5.56 -17.25 38.95
CA GLY A 83 5.05 -16.72 40.22
C GLY A 83 3.56 -16.36 40.14
N GLU A 84 3.12 -15.76 39.04
CA GLU A 84 1.71 -15.48 38.79
C GLU A 84 0.89 -16.78 38.69
N TRP A 85 1.36 -17.79 37.95
CA TRP A 85 0.68 -19.09 37.83
C TRP A 85 0.54 -19.78 39.18
N GLN A 86 1.59 -19.76 40.01
CA GLN A 86 1.52 -20.30 41.38
C GLN A 86 0.48 -19.59 42.24
N LYS A 87 0.39 -18.25 42.15
CA LYS A 87 -0.65 -17.45 42.84
C LYS A 87 -2.04 -17.76 42.29
N GLY A 88 -2.20 -17.86 40.97
CA GLY A 88 -3.45 -18.24 40.32
C GLY A 88 -3.95 -19.63 40.76
N LEU A 89 -3.08 -20.63 40.79
CA LEU A 89 -3.41 -21.97 41.29
C LEU A 89 -3.76 -21.96 42.79
N ALA A 90 -3.11 -21.12 43.60
CA ALA A 90 -3.46 -20.96 45.01
C ALA A 90 -4.85 -20.32 45.19
N VAL A 91 -5.18 -19.29 44.41
CA VAL A 91 -6.52 -18.67 44.39
C VAL A 91 -7.58 -19.66 43.88
N GLY A 92 -7.27 -20.44 42.84
CA GLY A 92 -8.14 -21.51 42.34
C GLY A 92 -8.48 -22.52 43.44
N ARG A 93 -7.47 -23.07 44.13
CA ARG A 93 -7.68 -23.97 45.29
C ARG A 93 -8.47 -23.30 46.42
N GLN A 94 -8.15 -22.06 46.78
CA GLN A 94 -8.85 -21.34 47.85
C GLN A 94 -10.36 -21.18 47.57
N HIS A 95 -10.76 -21.07 46.30
CA HIS A 95 -12.14 -20.85 45.90
C HIS A 95 -12.81 -22.06 45.24
N ASN A 96 -12.16 -23.23 45.25
CA ASN A 96 -12.61 -24.45 44.57
C ASN A 96 -12.93 -24.26 43.08
N ILE A 97 -12.04 -23.52 42.39
CA ILE A 97 -12.09 -23.26 40.94
C ILE A 97 -10.92 -24.00 40.28
N GLU A 98 -11.16 -25.22 39.82
CA GLU A 98 -10.13 -26.09 39.22
C GLU A 98 -9.47 -25.47 38.00
N ASP A 99 -10.28 -24.83 37.14
CA ASP A 99 -9.85 -24.22 35.89
C ASP A 99 -9.49 -22.74 36.02
N PHE A 100 -9.16 -22.26 37.23
CA PHE A 100 -8.80 -20.85 37.45
C PHE A 100 -7.65 -20.38 36.54
N VAL A 101 -6.68 -21.26 36.33
CA VAL A 101 -5.61 -21.10 35.33
C VAL A 101 -5.95 -21.95 34.10
N ILE A 102 -6.06 -21.30 32.95
CA ILE A 102 -6.30 -21.93 31.64
C ILE A 102 -4.99 -21.81 30.84
N PRO A 103 -4.22 -22.90 30.68
CA PRO A 103 -2.96 -22.85 29.96
C PRO A 103 -3.18 -22.81 28.44
N LEU A 104 -2.46 -21.93 27.75
CA LEU A 104 -2.47 -21.77 26.29
C LEU A 104 -1.08 -22.14 25.76
N ASN A 105 -0.94 -23.25 25.05
CA ASN A 105 0.35 -23.73 24.57
C ASN A 105 0.74 -23.01 23.27
N THR A 106 1.59 -21.97 23.37
CA THR A 106 1.92 -21.06 22.27
C THR A 106 3.04 -21.59 21.37
N ASP A 107 3.91 -22.43 21.91
CA ASP A 107 5.12 -22.90 21.20
C ASP A 107 5.03 -24.37 20.78
N GLY A 108 3.99 -25.09 21.22
CA GLY A 108 3.87 -26.53 20.99
C GLY A 108 4.70 -27.36 21.97
N LEU A 109 4.90 -26.86 23.19
CA LEU A 109 5.60 -27.54 24.27
C LEU A 109 5.03 -28.94 24.47
N ARG A 110 5.91 -29.93 24.62
CA ARG A 110 5.53 -31.29 24.97
C ARG A 110 5.05 -31.35 26.44
N PRO A 111 4.27 -32.37 26.84
CA PRO A 111 3.79 -32.50 28.22
C PRO A 111 4.91 -32.53 29.28
N ASP A 112 6.09 -33.04 28.95
CA ASP A 112 7.27 -33.09 29.81
C ASP A 112 7.98 -31.72 29.97
N GLU A 113 7.79 -30.79 29.02
CA GLU A 113 8.33 -29.43 29.07
C GLU A 113 7.42 -28.46 29.87
N ILE A 114 6.13 -28.78 30.00
CA ILE A 114 5.19 -27.98 30.79
C ILE A 114 5.54 -28.09 32.28
N PRO A 115 5.53 -26.99 33.06
CA PRO A 115 5.78 -27.04 34.50
C PRO A 115 4.84 -28.01 35.23
N TRP A 116 5.39 -28.85 36.12
CA TRP A 116 4.66 -29.87 36.90
C TRP A 116 3.30 -29.41 37.46
N ASN A 117 3.25 -28.18 37.99
CA ASN A 117 2.04 -27.60 38.57
C ASN A 117 0.92 -27.26 37.56
N LEU A 118 1.19 -27.37 36.27
CA LEU A 118 0.24 -27.19 35.15
C LEU A 118 0.11 -28.45 34.27
N GLN A 119 0.98 -29.46 34.41
CA GLN A 119 0.92 -30.72 33.62
C GLN A 119 -0.40 -31.48 33.81
N THR A 120 -1.06 -31.33 34.96
CA THR A 120 -2.36 -31.95 35.27
C THR A 120 -3.56 -31.19 34.69
N ILE A 121 -3.34 -30.04 34.04
CA ILE A 121 -4.38 -29.18 33.47
C ILE A 121 -4.33 -29.28 31.95
N ASN A 122 -5.47 -29.59 31.33
CA ASN A 122 -5.59 -29.60 29.87
C ASN A 122 -5.31 -28.19 29.30
N TYR A 123 -4.32 -28.09 28.41
CA TYR A 123 -3.97 -26.85 27.71
C TYR A 123 -4.72 -26.70 26.39
N ILE A 124 -4.91 -25.46 25.95
CA ILE A 124 -5.45 -25.13 24.62
C ILE A 124 -4.29 -24.89 23.66
N PRO A 125 -4.20 -25.59 22.50
CA PRO A 125 -3.13 -25.39 21.54
C PRO A 125 -3.29 -24.07 20.78
N PHE A 126 -2.22 -23.27 20.73
CA PHE A 126 -2.13 -22.01 19.98
C PHE A 126 -1.01 -22.01 18.93
N SER A 127 -0.02 -22.91 19.03
CA SER A 127 1.20 -22.89 18.21
C SER A 127 0.98 -23.05 16.70
N SER A 128 0.07 -23.93 16.28
CA SER A 128 -0.22 -24.14 14.84
C SER A 128 -1.06 -23.02 14.24
N SER A 129 -1.91 -22.35 15.03
CA SER A 129 -2.86 -21.34 14.57
C SER A 129 -3.48 -20.60 15.76
N TRP A 130 -3.23 -19.29 15.84
CA TRP A 130 -3.84 -18.43 16.87
C TRP A 130 -5.35 -18.33 16.72
N ALA A 131 -5.87 -18.45 15.49
CA ALA A 131 -7.31 -18.39 15.23
C ALA A 131 -8.04 -19.63 15.77
N ASP A 132 -7.49 -20.83 15.56
CA ASP A 132 -8.08 -22.08 16.05
C ASP A 132 -7.94 -22.23 17.57
N GLY A 133 -6.82 -21.74 18.13
CA GLY A 133 -6.66 -21.60 19.58
C GLY A 133 -7.69 -20.64 20.19
N LEU A 134 -7.93 -19.48 19.56
CA LEU A 134 -8.96 -18.54 20.00
C LEU A 134 -10.37 -19.14 19.93
N VAL A 135 -10.72 -19.91 18.89
CA VAL A 135 -12.02 -20.60 18.80
C VAL A 135 -12.20 -21.58 19.96
N GLN A 136 -11.18 -22.35 20.32
CA GLN A 136 -11.21 -23.27 21.46
C GLN A 136 -11.30 -22.54 22.80
N LEU A 137 -10.54 -21.45 22.97
CA LEU A 137 -10.61 -20.60 24.16
C LEU A 137 -12.00 -19.97 24.33
N LEU A 138 -12.60 -19.45 23.26
CA LEU A 138 -13.94 -18.87 23.30
C LEU A 138 -15.01 -19.91 23.66
N LYS A 139 -14.89 -21.16 23.17
CA LYS A 139 -15.73 -22.28 23.60
C LYS A 139 -15.56 -22.55 25.10
N LYS A 140 -14.32 -22.62 25.60
CA LYS A 140 -14.03 -22.83 27.03
C LYS A 140 -14.55 -21.70 27.92
N LEU A 141 -14.36 -20.44 27.52
CA LEU A 141 -14.88 -19.27 28.24
C LEU A 141 -16.42 -19.25 28.25
N SER A 142 -17.05 -19.64 27.15
CA SER A 142 -18.52 -19.75 27.08
C SER A 142 -19.06 -20.92 27.89
N SER A 143 -18.34 -22.03 28.03
CA SER A 143 -18.79 -23.19 28.81
C SER A 143 -18.65 -23.02 30.33
N ILE A 144 -18.12 -21.89 30.78
CA ILE A 144 -17.93 -21.53 32.20
C ILE A 144 -18.58 -20.17 32.51
N ASP A 145 -19.51 -19.72 31.67
CA ASP A 145 -20.24 -18.46 31.78
C ASP A 145 -19.33 -17.25 32.08
N ALA A 146 -18.19 -17.18 31.39
CA ALA A 146 -17.23 -16.10 31.61
C ALA A 146 -17.87 -14.72 31.35
N PRO A 147 -17.82 -13.80 32.31
CA PRO A 147 -18.61 -12.58 32.26
C PRO A 147 -18.07 -11.59 31.21
N ARG A 148 -19.00 -11.02 30.44
CA ARG A 148 -18.71 -10.02 29.40
C ARG A 148 -19.12 -8.63 29.88
N THR A 149 -18.28 -8.04 30.73
CA THR A 149 -18.55 -6.75 31.38
C THR A 149 -18.07 -5.53 30.58
N LEU A 150 -17.31 -5.72 29.49
CA LEU A 150 -16.79 -4.61 28.70
C LEU A 150 -17.85 -4.13 27.69
N GLN A 151 -18.50 -3.01 28.01
CA GLN A 151 -19.40 -2.32 27.08
C GLN A 151 -18.60 -1.68 25.94
N ASP A 152 -19.15 -1.72 24.73
CA ASP A 152 -18.53 -1.17 23.52
C ASP A 152 -17.07 -1.66 23.27
N GLY A 153 -16.86 -2.95 23.54
CA GLY A 153 -15.59 -3.63 23.38
C GLY A 153 -14.88 -3.44 22.02
N PRO A 154 -15.59 -3.41 20.86
CA PRO A 154 -14.98 -3.12 19.57
C PRO A 154 -14.30 -1.74 19.50
N ARG A 155 -14.97 -0.67 20.00
CA ARG A 155 -14.39 0.67 20.05
C ARG A 155 -13.16 0.70 20.96
N ILE A 156 -13.25 0.13 22.16
CA ILE A 156 -12.15 0.07 23.13
C ILE A 156 -10.95 -0.72 22.58
N ALA A 157 -11.19 -1.83 21.86
CA ALA A 157 -10.12 -2.59 21.21
C ALA A 157 -9.43 -1.79 20.10
N ILE A 158 -10.17 -0.96 19.35
CA ILE A 158 -9.65 -0.06 18.32
C ILE A 158 -8.85 1.10 18.96
N GLU A 159 -9.38 1.75 19.99
CA GLU A 159 -8.71 2.81 20.76
C GLU A 159 -7.42 2.31 21.45
N SER A 160 -7.32 1.01 21.76
CA SER A 160 -6.06 0.42 22.25
C SER A 160 -4.95 0.28 21.20
N VAL A 161 -5.27 0.52 19.92
CA VAL A 161 -4.32 0.55 18.78
C VAL A 161 -4.10 1.99 18.34
N HIS A 162 -5.18 2.76 18.21
CA HIS A 162 -5.12 4.19 17.98
C HIS A 162 -4.77 4.90 19.28
N SER A 163 -3.48 5.13 19.51
CA SER A 163 -3.14 6.25 20.37
C SER A 163 -3.81 7.50 19.77
N GLU A 164 -4.63 8.21 20.55
CA GLU A 164 -5.13 9.54 20.13
C GLU A 164 -3.95 10.49 19.85
N ILE A 165 -2.80 10.16 20.45
CA ILE A 165 -1.47 10.72 20.21
C ILE A 165 -1.01 10.58 18.74
N ALA A 166 -1.47 9.61 17.94
CA ALA A 166 -1.02 9.44 16.56
C ALA A 166 -1.63 10.47 15.56
N VAL A 167 -2.63 11.25 15.97
CA VAL A 167 -3.39 12.16 15.09
C VAL A 167 -3.52 13.55 15.73
N ARG A 168 -3.46 14.62 14.93
CA ARG A 168 -3.80 16.00 15.36
C ARG A 168 -5.12 16.45 14.72
N ASN A 169 -5.87 17.27 15.44
CA ASN A 169 -7.03 18.02 14.90
C ASN A 169 -6.55 19.23 14.08
N GLU A 170 -5.65 18.98 13.14
CA GLU A 170 -5.15 19.94 12.16
C GLU A 170 -5.43 19.38 10.76
N PRO A 171 -5.91 20.20 9.80
CA PRO A 171 -6.15 19.71 8.45
C PRO A 171 -4.84 19.47 7.70
N GLU A 172 -4.82 18.46 6.82
CA GLU A 172 -3.72 18.22 5.88
C GLU A 172 -4.20 18.13 4.43
N ILE A 173 -3.32 18.50 3.51
CA ILE A 173 -3.54 18.34 2.07
C ILE A 173 -2.97 16.98 1.66
N LEU A 174 -3.85 16.03 1.38
CA LEU A 174 -3.51 14.76 0.77
C LEU A 174 -3.30 14.93 -0.73
N VAL A 175 -2.18 14.41 -1.24
CA VAL A 175 -1.80 14.46 -2.65
C VAL A 175 -2.09 13.11 -3.29
N SER A 176 -2.97 13.09 -4.29
CA SER A 176 -3.26 11.86 -5.04
C SER A 176 -2.26 11.62 -6.19
N ASN A 177 -2.33 10.45 -6.80
CA ASN A 177 -1.72 10.16 -8.11
C ASN A 177 -2.76 10.25 -9.25
N CYS A 178 -3.82 11.02 -9.05
CA CYS A 178 -4.86 11.34 -10.02
C CYS A 178 -4.65 12.75 -10.58
N PHE A 179 -4.81 12.91 -11.89
CA PHE A 179 -4.59 14.16 -12.62
C PHE A 179 -5.87 14.50 -13.40
N GLN A 180 -6.36 15.73 -13.24
CA GLN A 180 -7.64 16.14 -13.80
C GLN A 180 -7.54 16.33 -15.32
N ILE A 181 -8.46 15.72 -16.08
CA ILE A 181 -8.61 16.04 -17.50
C ILE A 181 -9.53 17.27 -17.60
N THR A 182 -8.95 18.43 -17.89
CA THR A 182 -9.68 19.70 -17.99
C THR A 182 -10.35 19.88 -19.34
N GLN A 183 -9.77 19.31 -20.41
CA GLN A 183 -10.40 19.27 -21.73
C GLN A 183 -10.24 17.89 -22.38
N ILE A 184 -11.35 17.37 -22.90
CA ILE A 184 -11.39 16.16 -23.75
C ILE A 184 -11.88 16.61 -25.13
N PRO A 185 -11.26 16.15 -26.23
CA PRO A 185 -11.63 16.54 -27.59
C PRO A 185 -13.14 16.36 -27.84
N ARG A 186 -13.80 17.40 -28.38
CA ARG A 186 -15.28 17.45 -28.47
C ARG A 186 -15.87 16.46 -29.50
N TYR A 187 -15.13 16.16 -30.56
CA TYR A 187 -15.62 15.33 -31.67
C TYR A 187 -14.75 14.07 -31.82
N ILE A 188 -15.33 13.04 -32.43
CA ILE A 188 -14.60 11.86 -32.90
C ILE A 188 -14.78 11.81 -34.41
N SER A 189 -13.67 11.87 -35.15
CA SER A 189 -13.66 11.81 -36.61
C SER A 189 -13.45 10.39 -37.09
N LYS A 190 -14.19 10.00 -38.13
CA LYS A 190 -14.16 8.70 -38.78
C LYS A 190 -13.48 8.82 -40.13
N TYR A 191 -12.49 7.96 -40.35
CA TYR A 191 -11.74 7.89 -41.60
C TYR A 191 -11.85 6.50 -42.22
N GLU A 192 -11.87 6.46 -43.54
CA GLU A 192 -11.83 5.24 -44.34
C GLU A 192 -10.44 5.05 -44.96
N ALA A 193 -9.83 3.88 -44.76
CA ALA A 193 -8.60 3.47 -45.38
C ALA A 193 -8.82 3.07 -46.85
N PHE A 194 -7.94 3.52 -47.74
CA PHE A 194 -7.99 3.19 -49.18
C PHE A 194 -7.74 1.69 -49.46
N SER A 195 -7.14 0.96 -48.52
CA SER A 195 -6.99 -0.50 -48.59
C SER A 195 -7.31 -1.16 -47.23
N LYS A 196 -7.44 -2.49 -47.22
CA LYS A 196 -7.84 -3.24 -46.01
C LYS A 196 -6.72 -3.22 -44.95
N LEU A 197 -7.08 -2.81 -43.75
CA LEU A 197 -6.21 -2.77 -42.58
C LEU A 197 -5.87 -4.19 -42.10
N THR A 198 -4.70 -4.69 -42.52
CA THR A 198 -4.10 -5.96 -42.06
C THR A 198 -3.62 -5.86 -40.61
N SER A 199 -3.39 -6.99 -39.94
CA SER A 199 -2.85 -7.00 -38.57
C SER A 199 -1.49 -6.28 -38.46
N LYS A 200 -0.67 -6.31 -39.51
CA LYS A 200 0.62 -5.59 -39.57
C LYS A 200 0.41 -4.08 -39.69
N SER A 201 -0.37 -3.63 -40.68
CA SER A 201 -0.59 -2.19 -40.89
C SER A 201 -1.36 -1.56 -39.74
N ARG A 202 -2.36 -2.24 -39.16
CA ARG A 202 -3.02 -1.79 -37.90
C ARG A 202 -1.99 -1.51 -36.80
N ARG A 203 -1.02 -2.41 -36.60
CA ARG A 203 -0.01 -2.27 -35.55
C ARG A 203 0.93 -1.08 -35.81
N GLN A 204 1.31 -0.85 -37.07
CA GLN A 204 2.12 0.32 -37.44
C GLN A 204 1.34 1.62 -37.23
N ILE A 205 0.07 1.66 -37.66
CA ILE A 205 -0.77 2.86 -37.55
C ILE A 205 -1.09 3.20 -36.10
N VAL A 206 -1.46 2.23 -35.24
CA VAL A 206 -1.75 2.53 -33.82
C VAL A 206 -0.50 2.81 -32.98
N ASN A 207 0.69 2.53 -33.49
CA ASN A 207 1.93 3.01 -32.87
C ASN A 207 2.10 4.51 -33.13
N GLU A 208 1.79 4.99 -34.34
CA GLU A 208 2.03 6.38 -34.79
C GLU A 208 0.84 7.34 -34.61
N TRP A 209 -0.38 6.84 -34.45
CA TRP A 209 -1.60 7.65 -34.35
C TRP A 209 -2.57 7.11 -33.32
N ALA A 210 -3.12 8.01 -32.50
CA ALA A 210 -4.05 7.71 -31.42
C ALA A 210 -5.46 7.34 -31.91
N CYS A 211 -5.57 6.24 -32.65
CA CYS A 211 -6.80 5.82 -33.35
C CYS A 211 -7.33 4.45 -32.90
N TYR A 212 -8.64 4.28 -32.98
CA TYR A 212 -9.39 3.05 -32.75
C TYR A 212 -9.80 2.41 -34.09
N ALA A 213 -9.51 1.13 -34.30
CA ALA A 213 -9.90 0.42 -35.53
C ALA A 213 -11.33 -0.14 -35.43
N LEU A 214 -12.30 0.63 -35.92
CA LEU A 214 -13.73 0.27 -35.97
C LEU A 214 -14.01 -0.94 -36.87
N SER A 215 -13.33 -1.03 -38.02
CA SER A 215 -13.55 -2.13 -38.97
C SER A 215 -12.30 -2.38 -39.82
N PRO A 216 -12.26 -3.39 -40.71
CA PRO A 216 -11.15 -3.61 -41.62
C PRO A 216 -10.84 -2.46 -42.59
N ARG A 217 -11.70 -1.44 -42.69
CA ARG A 217 -11.45 -0.21 -43.48
C ARG A 217 -11.69 1.09 -42.73
N HIS A 218 -12.20 1.07 -41.49
CA HIS A 218 -12.56 2.31 -40.78
C HIS A 218 -11.79 2.46 -39.47
N VAL A 219 -11.36 3.68 -39.20
CA VAL A 219 -10.72 4.10 -37.96
C VAL A 219 -11.42 5.34 -37.39
N LEU A 220 -11.39 5.47 -36.07
CA LEU A 220 -11.92 6.58 -35.30
C LEU A 220 -10.79 7.24 -34.53
N ALA A 221 -10.72 8.57 -34.49
CA ALA A 221 -9.69 9.31 -33.75
C ALA A 221 -10.22 10.68 -33.30
N PHE A 222 -9.51 11.33 -32.37
CA PHE A 222 -9.75 12.72 -32.03
C PHE A 222 -9.12 13.67 -33.07
N ASP A 223 -7.88 13.40 -33.47
CA ASP A 223 -7.13 14.17 -34.48
C ASP A 223 -7.05 13.48 -35.85
N ASP A 224 -6.71 14.26 -36.87
CA ASP A 224 -6.33 13.80 -38.22
C ASP A 224 -5.16 12.78 -38.19
N PRO A 225 -5.05 11.88 -39.20
CA PRO A 225 -3.89 11.01 -39.33
C PRO A 225 -2.61 11.84 -39.62
N PRO A 226 -1.53 11.68 -38.83
CA PRO A 226 -0.27 12.40 -39.03
C PRO A 226 0.44 11.95 -40.32
N SER A 227 1.39 12.77 -40.81
CA SER A 227 2.17 12.47 -42.02
C SER A 227 2.77 11.07 -42.00
N SER A 228 3.39 10.67 -40.89
CA SER A 228 3.96 9.32 -40.66
C SER A 228 2.98 8.16 -40.89
N VAL A 229 1.67 8.39 -40.73
CA VAL A 229 0.61 7.42 -41.06
C VAL A 229 0.14 7.57 -42.50
N THR A 230 -0.04 8.81 -42.99
CA THR A 230 -0.51 9.04 -44.37
C THR A 230 0.53 8.68 -45.44
N ASP A 231 1.80 8.59 -45.09
CA ASP A 231 2.88 8.05 -45.94
C ASP A 231 2.82 6.53 -46.05
N LEU A 232 2.37 5.84 -44.99
CA LEU A 232 2.17 4.38 -44.98
C LEU A 232 0.86 3.98 -45.68
N MET A 233 -0.20 4.76 -45.53
CA MET A 233 -1.53 4.45 -46.07
C MET A 233 -2.39 5.70 -46.20
N LYS A 234 -3.05 5.90 -47.35
CA LYS A 234 -4.02 6.99 -47.51
C LYS A 234 -5.34 6.70 -46.79
N PHE A 235 -5.89 7.76 -46.21
CA PHE A 235 -7.18 7.79 -45.51
C PHE A 235 -8.06 8.88 -46.12
N ARG A 236 -9.36 8.63 -46.20
CA ARG A 236 -10.40 9.59 -46.57
C ARG A 236 -11.20 9.94 -45.33
N TYR A 237 -11.34 11.22 -45.00
CA TYR A 237 -12.31 11.68 -44.00
C TYR A 237 -13.73 11.32 -44.45
N VAL A 238 -14.55 10.80 -43.53
CA VAL A 238 -15.94 10.38 -43.81
C VAL A 238 -16.93 11.32 -43.12
N GLU A 239 -16.82 11.42 -41.80
CA GLU A 239 -17.77 12.13 -40.93
C GLU A 239 -17.14 12.38 -39.56
N THR A 240 -17.74 13.27 -38.76
CA THR A 240 -17.35 13.50 -37.37
C THR A 240 -18.59 13.57 -36.49
N GLY A 241 -18.46 13.18 -35.22
CA GLY A 241 -19.59 13.08 -34.30
C GLY A 241 -19.25 13.56 -32.89
N THR A 242 -20.14 14.33 -32.29
CA THR A 242 -20.15 14.53 -30.83
C THR A 242 -20.41 13.20 -30.13
N TRP A 243 -19.76 13.00 -28.98
CA TRP A 243 -19.81 11.75 -28.21
C TRP A 243 -20.40 11.92 -26.80
N ARG A 244 -20.37 13.14 -26.24
CA ARG A 244 -20.99 13.44 -24.94
C ARG A 244 -22.50 13.27 -25.05
N ASP A 245 -23.10 12.78 -23.97
CA ASP A 245 -24.55 12.64 -23.77
C ASP A 245 -25.28 11.81 -24.84
N LYS A 246 -24.55 10.90 -25.51
CA LYS A 246 -25.09 9.93 -26.46
C LYS A 246 -24.99 8.50 -25.94
N GLU A 247 -25.96 7.68 -26.32
CA GLU A 247 -25.92 6.22 -26.11
C GLU A 247 -24.86 5.55 -26.99
N THR A 248 -24.72 6.00 -28.24
CA THR A 248 -23.74 5.47 -29.20
C THR A 248 -23.10 6.57 -30.05
N VAL A 249 -21.87 6.31 -30.51
CA VAL A 249 -21.17 7.09 -31.54
C VAL A 249 -20.56 6.10 -32.54
N PHE A 250 -20.95 6.21 -33.81
CA PHE A 250 -20.63 5.22 -34.86
C PHE A 250 -20.92 3.75 -34.49
N GLY A 251 -21.96 3.51 -33.69
CA GLY A 251 -22.35 2.18 -33.22
C GLY A 251 -21.54 1.64 -32.03
N ILE A 252 -20.64 2.44 -31.43
CA ILE A 252 -19.88 2.07 -30.22
C ILE A 252 -20.40 2.86 -29.02
N ASN A 253 -20.40 2.24 -27.83
CA ASN A 253 -20.56 2.96 -26.56
C ASN A 253 -19.50 4.09 -26.42
N PRO A 254 -19.89 5.37 -26.28
CA PRO A 254 -18.95 6.49 -26.33
C PRO A 254 -17.93 6.46 -25.20
N ARG A 255 -18.32 6.07 -23.98
CA ARG A 255 -17.44 6.03 -22.81
C ARG A 255 -16.26 5.09 -23.05
N ASN A 256 -16.52 3.86 -23.50
CA ASN A 256 -15.48 2.87 -23.83
C ASN A 256 -14.55 3.34 -24.96
N LEU A 257 -15.12 3.99 -25.99
CA LEU A 257 -14.33 4.52 -27.11
C LEU A 257 -13.42 5.67 -26.64
N VAL A 258 -13.94 6.63 -25.89
CA VAL A 258 -13.20 7.78 -25.34
C VAL A 258 -12.08 7.32 -24.42
N VAL A 259 -12.34 6.41 -23.48
CA VAL A 259 -11.28 5.82 -22.63
C VAL A 259 -10.17 5.18 -23.48
N THR A 260 -10.55 4.43 -24.53
CA THR A 260 -9.58 3.77 -25.41
C THR A 260 -8.75 4.77 -26.21
N LEU A 261 -9.36 5.84 -26.72
CA LEU A 261 -8.65 6.91 -27.44
C LEU A 261 -7.74 7.70 -26.49
N LEU A 262 -8.21 8.06 -25.29
CA LEU A 262 -7.40 8.73 -24.26
C LEU A 262 -6.17 7.89 -23.86
N HIS A 263 -6.30 6.57 -23.69
CA HIS A 263 -5.13 5.70 -23.47
C HIS A 263 -4.13 5.75 -24.62
N LYS A 264 -4.61 5.87 -25.86
CA LYS A 264 -3.75 5.96 -27.04
C LYS A 264 -3.06 7.32 -27.15
N CYS A 265 -3.74 8.42 -26.83
CA CYS A 265 -3.13 9.75 -26.70
C CYS A 265 -2.02 9.73 -25.63
N LEU A 266 -2.29 9.15 -24.46
CA LEU A 266 -1.31 8.99 -23.38
C LEU A 266 -0.12 8.11 -23.77
N HIS A 267 -0.33 7.08 -24.59
CA HIS A 267 0.75 6.28 -25.16
C HIS A 267 1.58 7.03 -26.21
N ARG A 268 0.94 7.89 -27.03
CA ARG A 268 1.68 8.77 -27.94
C ARG A 268 2.49 9.81 -27.18
N LEU A 269 1.92 10.50 -26.19
CA LEU A 269 2.65 11.41 -25.31
C LEU A 269 3.95 10.80 -24.74
N LEU A 270 3.91 9.55 -24.26
CA LEU A 270 5.12 8.85 -23.80
C LEU A 270 6.13 8.61 -24.93
N SER A 271 5.67 8.23 -26.12
CA SER A 271 6.52 8.00 -27.30
C SER A 271 7.13 9.28 -27.85
N ASP A 272 6.34 10.36 -27.91
CA ASP A 272 6.71 11.68 -28.42
C ASP A 272 7.74 12.35 -27.49
N ASN A 273 7.63 12.11 -26.17
CA ASN A 273 8.64 12.45 -25.16
C ASN A 273 9.79 11.42 -25.03
N GLY A 274 10.03 10.60 -26.07
CA GLY A 274 11.23 9.76 -26.20
C GLY A 274 11.29 8.50 -25.33
N MET A 275 10.26 8.19 -24.54
CA MET A 275 10.22 6.95 -23.75
C MET A 275 10.19 5.71 -24.66
N LYS A 276 10.64 4.56 -24.14
CA LYS A 276 10.67 3.30 -24.89
C LYS A 276 9.62 2.33 -24.39
N TYR A 277 9.06 1.53 -25.30
CA TYR A 277 8.05 0.52 -24.99
C TYR A 277 8.62 -0.89 -25.06
N TYR A 278 8.65 -1.58 -23.92
CA TYR A 278 9.03 -2.97 -23.85
C TYR A 278 7.82 -3.88 -24.11
N SER A 279 7.75 -4.43 -25.33
CA SER A 279 6.57 -5.15 -25.83
C SER A 279 6.20 -6.43 -25.07
N LYS A 280 7.19 -7.19 -24.57
CA LYS A 280 6.97 -8.43 -23.80
C LYS A 280 6.40 -8.15 -22.41
N GLY A 281 6.90 -7.12 -21.72
CA GLY A 281 6.38 -6.68 -20.42
C GLY A 281 5.15 -5.77 -20.51
N ARG A 282 4.85 -5.23 -21.70
CA ARG A 282 3.80 -4.22 -21.97
C ARG A 282 3.96 -2.95 -21.12
N THR A 283 5.21 -2.49 -20.99
CA THR A 283 5.59 -1.36 -20.12
C THR A 283 6.35 -0.29 -20.89
N TRP A 284 6.01 0.97 -20.68
CA TRP A 284 6.85 2.11 -21.03
C TRP A 284 7.94 2.30 -19.99
N TYR A 285 9.10 2.83 -20.39
CA TYR A 285 10.18 3.17 -19.47
C TYR A 285 11.05 4.31 -20.04
N LEU A 286 11.68 5.06 -19.13
CA LEU A 286 12.68 6.07 -19.49
C LEU A 286 13.98 5.38 -19.95
N PRO A 287 14.44 5.56 -21.21
CA PRO A 287 15.77 5.12 -21.61
C PRO A 287 16.85 5.98 -20.94
N PRO A 288 18.07 5.45 -20.74
CA PRO A 288 19.16 6.20 -20.15
C PRO A 288 19.59 7.35 -21.08
N ARG A 289 20.07 8.45 -20.49
CA ARG A 289 20.51 9.67 -21.17
C ARG A 289 19.42 10.41 -21.97
N LEU A 290 18.13 10.10 -21.75
CA LEU A 290 17.03 10.90 -22.31
C LEU A 290 17.02 12.31 -21.70
N LEU A 291 17.35 12.42 -20.41
CA LEU A 291 17.35 13.66 -19.64
C LEU A 291 18.78 13.98 -19.19
N LYS A 292 19.06 15.27 -18.95
CA LYS A 292 20.35 15.69 -18.41
C LYS A 292 20.62 14.99 -17.07
N ASN A 293 21.69 14.20 -17.03
CA ASN A 293 22.10 13.38 -15.89
C ASN A 293 21.00 12.39 -15.41
N ASP A 294 20.08 12.00 -16.29
CA ASP A 294 18.88 11.20 -15.99
C ASP A 294 18.01 11.73 -14.83
N ARG A 295 18.09 13.05 -14.56
CA ARG A 295 17.33 13.70 -13.49
C ARG A 295 15.96 14.17 -13.98
N ILE A 296 14.94 13.95 -13.15
CA ILE A 296 13.60 14.53 -13.28
C ILE A 296 13.44 15.57 -12.17
N SER A 297 13.12 16.80 -12.54
CA SER A 297 12.75 17.86 -11.60
C SER A 297 11.28 17.70 -11.19
N VAL A 298 10.96 18.09 -9.95
CA VAL A 298 9.59 18.04 -9.44
C VAL A 298 9.29 19.26 -8.57
N THR A 299 8.14 19.89 -8.79
CA THR A 299 7.57 20.94 -7.92
C THR A 299 6.35 20.38 -7.22
N PHE A 300 6.40 20.27 -5.89
CA PHE A 300 5.29 19.80 -5.08
C PHE A 300 4.18 20.87 -4.98
N PRO A 301 2.93 20.51 -4.61
CA PRO A 301 1.85 21.48 -4.42
C PRO A 301 2.18 22.59 -3.39
N SER A 302 3.03 22.28 -2.40
CA SER A 302 3.60 23.23 -1.44
C SER A 302 4.64 24.21 -2.02
N GLN A 303 4.82 24.23 -3.35
CA GLN A 303 5.86 24.96 -4.10
C GLN A 303 7.31 24.56 -3.79
N LYS A 304 7.55 23.62 -2.87
CA LYS A 304 8.86 22.98 -2.66
C LYS A 304 9.32 22.35 -3.98
N LYS A 305 10.55 22.65 -4.40
CA LYS A 305 11.19 22.04 -5.57
C LYS A 305 12.18 20.97 -5.12
N SER A 306 12.28 19.89 -5.88
CA SER A 306 13.24 18.80 -5.70
C SER A 306 13.58 18.17 -7.05
N TRP A 307 14.43 17.13 -7.05
CA TRP A 307 14.72 16.29 -8.19
C TRP A 307 15.03 14.86 -7.75
N PHE A 308 14.88 13.90 -8.66
CA PHE A 308 15.27 12.49 -8.45
C PHE A 308 15.80 11.89 -9.75
N LYS A 309 16.48 10.74 -9.69
CA LYS A 309 16.91 10.00 -10.87
C LYS A 309 15.75 9.19 -11.48
N GLY A 310 15.46 9.42 -12.76
CA GLY A 310 14.51 8.63 -13.55
C GLY A 310 15.09 7.32 -14.07
N VAL A 311 16.42 7.26 -14.21
CA VAL A 311 17.22 6.08 -14.53
C VAL A 311 18.45 6.07 -13.63
N GLY A 312 18.84 4.91 -13.12
CA GLY A 312 20.02 4.81 -12.26
C GLY A 312 20.47 3.37 -12.04
N GLU A 313 21.64 3.22 -11.42
CA GLU A 313 22.24 1.92 -11.12
C GLU A 313 22.33 1.69 -9.62
N ARG A 314 22.27 0.40 -9.25
CA ARG A 314 22.35 -0.06 -7.86
C ARG A 314 23.06 -1.41 -7.83
N ILE A 315 23.80 -1.66 -6.76
CA ILE A 315 24.44 -2.94 -6.48
C ILE A 315 23.48 -3.77 -5.63
N TYR A 316 23.24 -5.03 -5.99
CA TYR A 316 22.50 -5.99 -5.18
C TYR A 316 23.49 -7.02 -4.63
N THR A 317 23.82 -6.91 -3.35
CA THR A 317 24.80 -7.78 -2.69
C THR A 317 24.19 -9.10 -2.24
N THR A 318 24.89 -10.19 -2.50
CA THR A 318 24.57 -11.56 -2.08
C THR A 318 25.79 -12.20 -1.41
N LYS A 319 25.63 -13.43 -0.90
CA LYS A 319 26.75 -14.22 -0.38
C LYS A 319 27.82 -14.49 -1.43
N ASP A 320 27.43 -14.53 -2.71
CA ASP A 320 28.28 -14.86 -3.85
C ASP A 320 28.86 -13.59 -4.54
N GLY A 321 28.66 -12.40 -3.95
CA GLY A 321 29.13 -11.11 -4.46
C GLY A 321 28.03 -10.11 -4.79
N GLY A 322 28.43 -8.95 -5.33
CA GLY A 322 27.53 -7.86 -5.74
C GLY A 322 27.21 -7.88 -7.23
N GLU A 323 25.93 -7.86 -7.59
CA GLU A 323 25.46 -7.75 -8.98
C GLU A 323 24.89 -6.35 -9.23
N VAL A 324 25.50 -5.59 -10.15
CA VAL A 324 24.99 -4.27 -10.59
C VAL A 324 23.77 -4.47 -11.50
N TYR A 325 22.70 -3.73 -11.23
CA TYR A 325 21.51 -3.66 -12.09
C TYR A 325 21.10 -2.21 -12.31
N ARG A 326 20.45 -1.95 -13.46
CA ARG A 326 19.92 -0.63 -13.81
C ARG A 326 18.40 -0.63 -13.63
N TYR A 327 17.88 0.45 -13.06
CA TYR A 327 16.45 0.71 -12.96
C TYR A 327 16.06 1.87 -13.87
N HIS A 328 14.85 1.76 -14.40
CA HIS A 328 14.20 2.78 -15.21
C HIS A 328 12.80 3.00 -14.64
N LEU A 329 12.41 4.24 -14.36
CA LEU A 329 11.01 4.52 -14.02
C LEU A 329 10.11 4.18 -15.22
N SER A 330 8.98 3.57 -14.90
CA SER A 330 8.12 2.87 -15.85
C SER A 330 6.67 3.31 -15.63
N PRO A 331 6.25 4.45 -16.22
CA PRO A 331 4.91 4.96 -16.01
C PRO A 331 3.85 4.13 -16.74
N SER A 332 2.70 4.01 -16.09
CA SER A 332 1.51 3.35 -16.61
C SER A 332 0.29 4.20 -16.26
N PHE A 333 -0.42 4.66 -17.27
CA PHE A 333 -1.67 5.40 -17.08
C PHE A 333 -2.88 4.48 -17.01
N SER A 334 -3.95 5.00 -16.43
CA SER A 334 -5.32 4.56 -16.63
C SER A 334 -6.21 5.80 -16.67
N VAL A 335 -7.41 5.65 -17.20
CA VAL A 335 -8.42 6.72 -17.21
C VAL A 335 -9.56 6.18 -16.37
N LEU A 336 -9.81 6.86 -15.26
CA LEU A 336 -10.92 6.58 -14.35
C LEU A 336 -12.09 7.46 -14.76
N HIS A 337 -13.29 6.91 -14.66
CA HIS A 337 -14.56 7.62 -14.77
C HIS A 337 -15.62 6.77 -14.05
N ASN A 338 -16.64 7.41 -13.48
CA ASN A 338 -17.84 6.73 -12.99
C ASN A 338 -19.04 7.12 -13.87
N GLN A 339 -20.26 7.06 -13.34
CA GLN A 339 -21.45 7.51 -14.07
C GLN A 339 -21.54 9.04 -14.13
N ASP A 340 -21.17 9.70 -13.01
CA ASP A 340 -21.29 11.15 -12.80
C ASP A 340 -19.94 11.87 -12.62
N ASP A 341 -18.86 11.13 -12.35
CA ASP A 341 -17.52 11.72 -12.15
C ASP A 341 -16.86 12.13 -13.48
N PRO A 342 -16.09 13.24 -13.49
CA PRO A 342 -15.28 13.62 -14.64
C PRO A 342 -14.20 12.56 -14.94
N TYR A 343 -13.71 12.54 -16.18
CA TYR A 343 -12.60 11.67 -16.54
C TYR A 343 -11.30 12.15 -15.86
N VAL A 344 -10.57 11.22 -15.25
CA VAL A 344 -9.34 11.48 -14.50
C VAL A 344 -8.23 10.54 -14.94
N VAL A 345 -7.01 11.05 -15.13
CA VAL A 345 -5.84 10.22 -15.40
C VAL A 345 -5.24 9.71 -14.09
N PHE A 346 -5.23 8.40 -13.91
CA PHE A 346 -4.56 7.73 -12.79
C PHE A 346 -3.16 7.27 -13.22
N LEU A 347 -2.13 7.91 -12.68
CA LEU A 347 -0.73 7.61 -13.00
C LEU A 347 -0.18 6.61 -11.97
N ARG A 348 0.27 5.44 -12.44
CA ARG A 348 1.00 4.47 -11.62
C ARG A 348 2.44 4.38 -12.12
N ASN A 349 3.40 4.80 -11.31
CA ASN A 349 4.79 4.55 -11.62
C ASN A 349 5.21 3.14 -11.19
N ARG A 350 6.04 2.48 -12.00
CA ARG A 350 6.65 1.18 -11.75
C ARG A 350 8.15 1.29 -12.00
N VAL A 351 8.87 0.18 -11.86
CA VAL A 351 10.28 0.09 -12.27
C VAL A 351 10.44 -1.00 -13.32
N HIS A 352 11.07 -0.65 -14.44
CA HIS A 352 11.60 -1.59 -15.41
C HIS A 352 13.08 -1.82 -15.06
N LEU A 353 13.50 -3.08 -14.99
CA LEU A 353 14.81 -3.46 -14.47
C LEU A 353 15.60 -4.20 -15.53
N THR A 354 16.82 -3.76 -15.77
CA THR A 354 17.76 -4.31 -16.75
C THR A 354 19.11 -4.60 -16.10
N ASP A 355 19.96 -5.36 -16.77
CA ASP A 355 21.39 -5.33 -16.50
C ASP A 355 22.05 -4.04 -17.04
N VAL A 356 23.36 -3.87 -16.81
CA VAL A 356 24.10 -2.70 -17.28
C VAL A 356 24.20 -2.60 -18.82
N THR A 357 23.95 -3.69 -19.56
CA THR A 357 23.90 -3.70 -21.03
C THR A 357 22.52 -3.31 -21.58
N GLY A 358 21.49 -3.26 -20.72
CA GLY A 358 20.12 -2.92 -21.08
C GLY A 358 19.21 -4.14 -21.34
N VAL A 359 19.68 -5.37 -21.07
CA VAL A 359 18.83 -6.56 -21.21
C VAL A 359 17.89 -6.67 -20.00
N PRO A 360 16.55 -6.81 -20.19
CA PRO A 360 15.61 -6.92 -19.08
C PRO A 360 15.86 -8.14 -18.20
N LEU A 361 15.85 -7.93 -16.87
CA LEU A 361 16.04 -9.01 -15.90
C LEU A 361 14.88 -10.02 -15.93
N ASN A 362 15.18 -11.29 -15.67
CA ASN A 362 14.16 -12.34 -15.51
C ASN A 362 13.26 -12.08 -14.27
N ASP A 363 12.08 -12.67 -14.24
CA ASP A 363 11.05 -12.44 -13.22
C ASP A 363 11.55 -12.62 -11.77
N LEU A 364 12.41 -13.62 -11.51
CA LEU A 364 12.94 -13.88 -10.16
C LEU A 364 13.92 -12.78 -9.72
N LYS A 365 14.91 -12.45 -10.57
CA LYS A 365 15.86 -11.35 -10.29
C LYS A 365 15.12 -10.01 -10.20
N SER A 366 14.18 -9.75 -11.11
CA SER A 366 13.38 -8.52 -11.14
C SER A 366 12.59 -8.32 -9.85
N ARG A 367 11.95 -9.37 -9.30
CA ARG A 367 11.25 -9.30 -8.00
C ARG A 367 12.19 -8.97 -6.84
N SER A 368 13.37 -9.60 -6.75
CA SER A 368 14.30 -9.32 -5.64
C SER A 368 14.92 -7.92 -5.75
N ARG A 369 15.32 -7.51 -6.96
CA ARG A 369 15.88 -6.17 -7.22
C ARG A 369 14.85 -5.07 -7.00
N ARG A 370 13.58 -5.28 -7.36
CA ARG A 370 12.49 -4.34 -7.01
C ARG A 370 12.32 -4.20 -5.50
N LYS A 371 12.31 -5.31 -4.75
CA LYS A 371 12.17 -5.25 -3.27
C LYS A 371 13.33 -4.49 -2.62
N HIS A 372 14.55 -4.67 -3.14
CA HIS A 372 15.73 -3.95 -2.68
C HIS A 372 15.69 -2.46 -3.05
N LEU A 373 15.48 -2.14 -4.33
CA LEU A 373 15.40 -0.75 -4.83
C LEU A 373 14.32 0.07 -4.13
N CYS A 374 13.12 -0.49 -3.98
CA CYS A 374 11.95 0.21 -3.47
C CYS A 374 11.73 -0.03 -1.96
N LYS A 375 12.73 -0.54 -1.21
CA LYS A 375 12.58 -0.88 0.22
C LYS A 375 12.07 0.31 1.05
N ASN A 376 12.62 1.49 0.79
CA ASN A 376 12.28 2.74 1.48
C ASN A 376 11.48 3.70 0.58
N TRP A 377 10.94 3.24 -0.56
CA TRP A 377 10.06 4.07 -1.38
C TRP A 377 8.66 4.04 -0.78
N PHE A 378 8.44 4.91 0.21
CA PHE A 378 7.15 5.18 0.85
C PHE A 378 6.35 6.23 0.06
N ASN A 379 5.30 6.79 0.68
CA ASN A 379 4.34 7.65 -0.01
C ASN A 379 4.98 8.91 -0.63
N GLU A 380 5.90 9.60 0.05
CA GLU A 380 6.58 10.79 -0.51
C GLU A 380 7.39 10.43 -1.77
N GLU A 381 8.18 9.35 -1.70
CA GLU A 381 9.00 8.85 -2.79
C GLU A 381 8.17 8.47 -4.04
N TRP A 382 7.03 7.80 -3.85
CA TRP A 382 6.11 7.46 -4.94
C TRP A 382 5.30 8.67 -5.44
N CYS A 383 4.93 9.58 -4.55
CA CYS A 383 4.24 10.83 -4.89
C CYS A 383 5.11 11.66 -5.83
N ALA A 384 6.35 11.96 -5.45
CA ALA A 384 7.27 12.73 -6.28
C ALA A 384 7.60 12.04 -7.60
N ARG A 385 7.78 10.71 -7.61
CA ARG A 385 8.02 9.95 -8.85
C ARG A 385 6.81 9.89 -9.77
N SER A 386 5.59 10.03 -9.24
CA SER A 386 4.37 10.12 -10.04
C SER A 386 4.21 11.55 -10.57
N LEU A 387 4.39 12.53 -9.69
CA LEU A 387 4.30 13.96 -9.98
C LEU A 387 5.33 14.41 -11.01
N GLY A 388 6.61 14.07 -10.82
CA GLY A 388 7.69 14.41 -11.74
C GLY A 388 7.53 13.80 -13.14
N ILE A 389 6.87 12.63 -13.27
CA ILE A 389 6.52 12.10 -14.60
C ILE A 389 5.41 12.93 -15.25
N ALA A 390 4.38 13.33 -14.51
CA ALA A 390 3.33 14.20 -15.06
C ALA A 390 3.91 15.55 -15.50
N GLN A 391 4.79 16.14 -14.69
CA GLN A 391 5.47 17.41 -14.97
C GLN A 391 6.51 17.30 -16.10
N LEU A 392 7.16 16.14 -16.28
CA LEU A 392 8.03 15.87 -17.42
C LEU A 392 7.27 15.85 -18.76
N LEU A 393 5.99 15.50 -18.75
CA LEU A 393 5.12 15.50 -19.93
C LEU A 393 4.38 16.83 -20.12
N ALA A 394 4.65 17.82 -19.27
CA ALA A 394 3.95 19.10 -19.25
C ALA A 394 4.73 20.19 -19.97
N ASP A 395 4.00 21.19 -20.44
CA ASP A 395 4.55 22.47 -20.89
C ASP A 395 4.67 23.47 -19.72
N GLU A 396 5.04 24.71 -20.05
CA GLU A 396 5.29 25.80 -19.10
C GLU A 396 4.06 26.21 -18.26
N ASP A 397 2.83 25.96 -18.74
CA ASP A 397 1.59 26.20 -17.98
C ASP A 397 1.27 25.07 -16.98
N MET A 398 2.15 24.07 -16.85
CA MET A 398 1.91 22.85 -16.08
C MET A 398 0.67 22.08 -16.55
N LYS A 399 0.45 22.02 -17.87
CA LYS A 399 -0.54 21.13 -18.49
C LYS A 399 0.16 20.12 -19.41
N ILE A 400 -0.39 18.91 -19.48
CA ILE A 400 -0.04 17.92 -20.48
C ILE A 400 -1.05 18.09 -21.62
N ARG A 401 -0.57 18.51 -22.80
CA ARG A 401 -1.40 18.77 -23.99
C ARG A 401 -1.13 17.75 -25.10
N TYR A 402 -2.18 17.26 -25.76
CA TYR A 402 -2.09 16.40 -26.94
C TYR A 402 -3.16 16.75 -27.98
N GLY A 403 -2.80 16.65 -29.26
CA GLY A 403 -3.70 17.00 -30.36
C GLY A 403 -3.71 18.49 -30.69
N LYS A 404 -4.52 18.85 -31.68
CA LYS A 404 -4.59 20.21 -32.24
C LYS A 404 -5.26 21.20 -31.28
N ASP A 405 -4.70 22.41 -31.18
CA ASP A 405 -5.24 23.51 -30.37
C ASP A 405 -6.74 23.80 -30.63
N GLY A 406 -7.43 24.27 -29.59
CA GLY A 406 -8.87 24.55 -29.60
C GLY A 406 -9.70 23.39 -29.06
N GLU A 407 -10.96 23.25 -29.49
CA GLU A 407 -11.92 22.27 -28.95
C GLU A 407 -11.54 20.79 -29.14
N GLN A 408 -10.52 20.48 -29.96
CA GLN A 408 -10.00 19.12 -30.17
C GLN A 408 -8.74 18.79 -29.38
N GLN A 409 -8.22 19.70 -28.55
CA GLN A 409 -7.07 19.39 -27.72
C GLN A 409 -7.48 18.56 -26.49
N LEU A 410 -6.70 17.53 -26.18
CA LEU A 410 -6.69 16.89 -24.87
C LEU A 410 -5.81 17.73 -23.94
N ILE A 411 -6.36 18.20 -22.82
CA ILE A 411 -5.63 18.98 -21.80
C ILE A 411 -5.83 18.31 -20.44
N ILE A 412 -4.72 18.05 -19.76
CA ILE A 412 -4.66 17.39 -18.45
C ILE A 412 -3.79 18.26 -17.54
N ASP A 413 -4.21 18.49 -16.30
CA ASP A 413 -3.34 19.16 -15.32
C ASP A 413 -2.12 18.28 -14.99
N ALA A 414 -0.92 18.86 -14.99
CA ALA A 414 0.30 18.20 -14.51
C ALA A 414 0.45 18.29 -12.97
N MET A 415 -0.50 18.97 -12.31
CA MET A 415 -0.65 19.00 -10.87
C MET A 415 -1.78 18.05 -10.45
N PRO A 416 -1.60 17.22 -9.41
CA PRO A 416 -2.54 16.20 -9.06
C PRO A 416 -3.74 16.77 -8.31
N ILE A 417 -4.83 16.00 -8.31
CA ILE A 417 -6.00 16.26 -7.47
C ILE A 417 -5.55 16.20 -6.00
N GLN A 418 -5.82 17.29 -5.29
CA GLN A 418 -5.55 17.46 -3.87
C GLN A 418 -6.84 17.32 -3.08
N LEU A 419 -6.78 16.68 -1.91
CA LEU A 419 -7.91 16.43 -1.04
C LEU A 419 -7.59 16.97 0.36
N ASN A 420 -8.54 17.65 1.00
CA ASN A 420 -8.37 18.12 2.37
C ASN A 420 -8.85 17.02 3.34
N ALA A 421 -7.93 16.47 4.14
CA ALA A 421 -8.30 15.66 5.29
C ALA A 421 -8.49 16.59 6.51
N PRO A 422 -9.53 16.38 7.34
CA PRO A 422 -9.83 17.26 8.48
C PRO A 422 -8.92 17.03 9.70
N ARG A 423 -8.06 16.02 9.65
CA ARG A 423 -7.11 15.60 10.68
C ARG A 423 -5.86 15.07 9.98
N ARG A 424 -4.71 15.22 10.62
CA ARG A 424 -3.41 14.78 10.12
C ARG A 424 -2.73 13.80 11.06
N ILE A 425 -1.79 13.02 10.53
CA ILE A 425 -0.93 12.14 11.35
C ILE A 425 0.12 13.00 12.09
N GLN A 426 0.52 12.57 13.29
CA GLN A 426 1.70 13.11 13.99
C GLN A 426 2.95 12.46 13.41
N ASP A 427 3.46 13.03 12.32
CA ASP A 427 4.62 12.53 11.58
C ASP A 427 5.88 12.37 12.48
N GLU A 428 5.98 13.16 13.56
CA GLU A 428 7.11 13.12 14.50
C GLU A 428 7.08 11.89 15.44
N LEU A 429 6.00 11.11 15.43
CA LEU A 429 5.86 9.85 16.17
C LEU A 429 6.08 8.62 15.28
N VAL A 430 6.34 8.83 13.99
CA VAL A 430 6.70 7.78 13.04
C VAL A 430 8.22 7.74 12.96
N ASP A 431 8.82 6.54 12.99
CA ASP A 431 10.27 6.38 12.82
C ASP A 431 10.73 7.08 11.53
N ALA A 432 11.70 7.98 11.65
CA ALA A 432 12.27 8.68 10.49
C ALA A 432 12.82 7.65 9.49
N PRO A 433 12.45 7.73 8.20
CA PRO A 433 12.89 6.74 7.23
C PRO A 433 14.39 6.85 7.00
N ASP A 434 15.09 5.72 7.15
CA ASP A 434 16.55 5.60 6.99
C ASP A 434 17.07 6.32 5.73
N GLU A 435 17.74 7.45 5.97
CA GLU A 435 18.19 8.40 4.96
C GLU A 435 19.18 7.80 3.96
N SER A 436 19.93 6.76 4.37
CA SER A 436 20.89 6.07 3.49
C SER A 436 20.22 5.41 2.27
N LEU A 437 18.89 5.24 2.31
CA LEU A 437 18.09 4.55 1.30
C LEU A 437 16.95 5.41 0.71
N THR A 438 16.64 6.58 1.28
CA THR A 438 15.68 7.57 0.73
C THR A 438 16.37 8.72 -0.01
N THR A 439 17.67 8.61 -0.27
CA THR A 439 18.49 9.63 -0.92
C THR A 439 17.93 10.07 -2.28
N TRP A 440 17.25 11.22 -2.28
CA TRP A 440 17.02 12.08 -3.45
C TRP A 440 18.33 12.41 -4.20
N HIS A 441 19.44 12.29 -3.49
CA HIS A 441 20.79 12.55 -3.96
C HIS A 441 21.64 11.30 -3.72
N ASP A 442 21.98 10.55 -4.76
CA ASP A 442 23.23 9.79 -4.73
C ASP A 442 24.33 10.81 -4.42
N SER A 443 24.79 10.86 -3.17
CA SER A 443 26.14 11.33 -2.86
C SER A 443 27.04 10.39 -3.64
N GLY A 444 27.57 10.87 -4.77
CA GLY A 444 28.45 10.07 -5.58
C GLY A 444 29.64 9.66 -4.74
N GLU A 445 29.84 8.36 -4.56
CA GLU A 445 31.20 7.84 -4.59
C GLU A 445 31.72 8.16 -5.99
N GLU A 446 32.22 9.39 -6.16
CA GLU A 446 33.22 9.69 -7.16
C GLU A 446 34.36 8.72 -6.87
N ARG A 447 34.42 7.63 -7.64
CA ARG A 447 35.68 6.91 -7.82
C ARG A 447 36.66 7.96 -8.29
N GLY A 448 37.62 8.30 -7.45
CA GLY A 448 38.69 9.18 -7.84
C GLY A 448 39.28 8.69 -9.15
N GLU A 449 39.30 9.55 -10.14
CA GLU A 449 40.26 9.41 -11.23
C GLU A 449 41.62 9.66 -10.58
N ASP A 450 42.30 8.56 -10.26
CA ASP A 450 43.66 8.59 -9.70
C ASP A 450 44.58 9.40 -10.60
N ALA A 451 45.49 10.14 -9.98
CA ALA A 451 46.39 11.06 -10.65
C ALA A 451 47.49 10.35 -11.48
N GLY A 452 48.00 11.04 -12.51
CA GLY A 452 49.11 10.64 -13.39
C GLY A 452 48.65 10.18 -14.79
N VAL A 453 49.39 10.28 -15.89
CA VAL A 453 50.81 10.67 -16.16
C VAL A 453 50.87 11.17 -17.62
N ASP A 454 51.63 12.17 -18.08
CA ASP A 454 52.37 13.33 -17.52
C ASP A 454 52.67 14.32 -18.69
N GLU A 455 53.26 15.51 -18.41
CA GLU A 455 53.88 16.53 -19.32
C GLU A 455 53.08 17.09 -20.53
#